data_AF-A0A3M1G6H5-F1
#
_entry.id   AF-A0A3M1G6H5-F1
#
_cell.length_a   1.000
_cell.length_b   1.000
_cell.length_c   1.000
_cell.angle_alpha   90.00
_cell.angle_beta   90.00
_cell.angle_gamma   90.00
#
_symmetry.space_group_name_H-M   'P 1'
#
loop_
_entity.id
_entity.type
_entity.pdbx_description
1 polymer ?
#
loop_
_entity_poly.entity_id
_entity_poly.type
_entity_poly.pdbx_seq_one_letter_code
_entity_poly.pdbx_strand_id
1 'polypeptide(L)'
;VKGGRLAETLYPAEVLSLILSDVLGDRLDVIASGPTAPDPTTYQDARRVLERYDLLDKLPPAVITHIERGLRGEIPETPDESSPVFDKTRNLIIGNLHRAIKAAEEKAQALGFRTEIITETLQGEATEAAKMLAQRAKETKGPAVLISGGETTVTVRGSGKGGRNMELALAFAIEIEATKGITLLSAGTDGTDGPTDAAGALVDSETCLRARKMDLDPEHYLRNNDSYNFFRQTGELFITGPTGTNVMDLQIILVQ
;
A
#
# COMPACT_ATOMS: atom_id res chain seq x y z
N VAL A 1 -12.63 -10.18 20.53
CA VAL A 1 -13.24 -9.96 19.19
C VAL A 1 -12.30 -10.31 18.04
N LYS A 2 -11.00 -9.99 18.10
CA LYS A 2 -10.00 -10.38 17.07
C LYS A 2 -9.85 -11.91 16.96
N GLY A 3 -9.23 -12.39 15.88
CA GLY A 3 -8.93 -13.81 15.65
C GLY A 3 -10.19 -14.67 15.67
N GLY A 4 -11.18 -14.31 14.85
CA GLY A 4 -12.45 -15.03 14.70
C GLY A 4 -13.42 -14.93 15.89
N ARG A 5 -13.03 -14.32 17.02
CA ARG A 5 -13.86 -14.28 18.22
C ARG A 5 -15.13 -13.44 18.07
N LEU A 6 -15.22 -12.52 17.11
CA LEU A 6 -16.48 -11.83 16.82
C LEU A 6 -17.47 -12.79 16.14
N ALA A 7 -17.01 -13.58 15.17
CA ALA A 7 -17.83 -14.62 14.56
C ALA A 7 -18.25 -15.67 15.60
N GLU A 8 -17.35 -16.07 16.51
CA GLU A 8 -17.67 -16.94 17.64
C GLU A 8 -18.77 -16.37 18.54
N THR A 9 -18.71 -15.07 18.86
CA THR A 9 -19.72 -14.41 19.70
C THR A 9 -21.10 -14.37 19.03
N LEU A 10 -21.15 -14.31 17.70
CA LEU A 10 -22.40 -14.21 16.93
C LEU A 10 -23.01 -15.57 16.60
N TYR A 11 -22.24 -16.66 16.72
CA TYR A 11 -22.72 -18.01 16.45
C TYR A 11 -23.90 -18.40 17.36
N PRO A 12 -24.97 -19.04 16.84
CA PRO A 12 -25.11 -19.66 15.52
C PRO A 12 -25.73 -18.76 14.43
N ALA A 13 -25.79 -17.43 14.61
CA ALA A 13 -26.31 -16.53 13.59
C ALA A 13 -25.43 -16.52 12.33
N GLU A 14 -26.03 -16.22 11.19
CA GLU A 14 -25.28 -16.04 9.93
C GLU A 14 -24.58 -14.68 9.92
N VAL A 15 -23.29 -14.69 9.58
CA VAL A 15 -22.44 -13.50 9.51
C VAL A 15 -22.01 -13.28 8.07
N LEU A 16 -22.27 -12.09 7.53
CA LEU A 16 -21.76 -11.64 6.24
C LEU A 16 -20.90 -10.39 6.45
N SER A 17 -19.60 -10.53 6.28
CA SER A 17 -18.64 -9.41 6.35
C SER A 17 -18.35 -8.90 4.95
N LEU A 18 -18.59 -7.61 4.71
CA LEU A 18 -18.20 -6.90 3.49
C LEU A 18 -16.94 -6.09 3.79
N ILE A 19 -15.85 -6.40 3.09
CA ILE A 19 -14.50 -5.96 3.44
C ILE A 19 -13.95 -5.07 2.33
N LEU A 20 -13.49 -3.88 2.71
CA LEU A 20 -12.62 -3.03 1.90
C LEU A 20 -11.19 -3.26 2.39
N SER A 21 -10.35 -3.84 1.54
CA SER A 21 -9.00 -4.26 1.91
C SER A 21 -7.98 -3.18 1.57
N ASP A 22 -7.27 -2.72 2.60
CA ASP A 22 -6.06 -1.90 2.54
C ASP A 22 -4.79 -2.73 2.80
N VAL A 23 -4.90 -4.07 2.74
CA VAL A 23 -3.81 -5.00 3.02
C VAL A 23 -3.38 -5.68 1.73
N LEU A 24 -2.08 -5.64 1.44
CA LEU A 24 -1.55 -6.32 0.27
C LEU A 24 -1.80 -7.84 0.34
N GLY A 25 -2.37 -8.39 -0.74
CA GLY A 25 -2.74 -9.80 -0.83
C GLY A 25 -4.04 -10.18 -0.11
N ASP A 26 -4.79 -9.20 0.41
CA ASP A 26 -6.13 -9.36 0.99
C ASP A 26 -6.25 -10.43 2.09
N ARG A 27 -5.19 -10.56 2.90
CA ARG A 27 -5.10 -11.46 4.05
C ARG A 27 -6.19 -11.16 5.09
N LEU A 28 -7.25 -11.96 5.12
CA LEU A 28 -8.41 -11.76 6.02
C LEU A 28 -8.06 -11.83 7.51
N ASP A 29 -7.07 -12.65 7.87
CA ASP A 29 -6.54 -12.79 9.23
C ASP A 29 -5.75 -11.54 9.68
N VAL A 30 -5.28 -10.73 8.73
CA VAL A 30 -4.56 -9.48 8.98
C VAL A 30 -5.50 -8.29 8.99
N ILE A 31 -6.46 -8.22 8.05
CA ILE A 31 -7.42 -7.11 7.95
C ILE A 31 -8.22 -6.99 9.25
N ALA A 32 -8.09 -5.85 9.94
CA ALA A 32 -8.66 -5.61 11.26
C ALA A 32 -8.31 -6.67 12.33
N SER A 33 -7.23 -7.44 12.12
CA SER A 33 -6.88 -8.64 12.89
C SER A 33 -7.93 -9.75 12.86
N GLY A 34 -8.58 -9.93 11.71
CA GLY A 34 -9.45 -11.05 11.38
C GLY A 34 -10.56 -11.33 12.38
N PRO A 35 -11.41 -10.36 12.78
CA PRO A 35 -12.44 -10.60 13.79
C PRO A 35 -13.46 -11.67 13.38
N THR A 36 -13.67 -11.85 12.07
CA THR A 36 -14.56 -12.86 11.47
C THR A 36 -13.81 -13.86 10.59
N ALA A 37 -12.48 -13.92 10.70
CA ALA A 37 -11.62 -14.83 9.96
C ALA A 37 -11.00 -15.85 10.93
N PRO A 38 -10.67 -17.06 10.45
CA PRO A 38 -9.94 -18.04 11.25
C PRO A 38 -8.56 -17.49 11.63
N ASP A 39 -8.11 -17.82 12.83
CA ASP A 39 -6.76 -17.54 13.29
C ASP A 39 -5.94 -18.84 13.26
N PRO A 40 -4.93 -18.96 12.40
CA PRO A 40 -4.09 -20.16 12.33
C PRO A 40 -3.03 -20.21 13.45
N THR A 41 -2.92 -19.16 14.26
CA THR A 41 -1.90 -19.05 15.32
C THR A 41 -2.42 -19.53 16.66
N THR A 42 -1.48 -19.75 17.58
CA THR A 42 -1.75 -20.28 18.93
C THR A 42 -1.15 -19.40 20.02
N TYR A 43 -1.56 -19.60 21.27
CA TYR A 43 -0.85 -19.09 22.45
C TYR A 43 0.63 -19.49 22.46
N GLN A 44 0.98 -20.66 21.90
CA GLN A 44 2.38 -21.07 21.78
C GLN A 44 3.15 -20.20 20.80
N ASP A 45 2.52 -19.76 19.71
CA ASP A 45 3.13 -18.82 18.77
C ASP A 45 3.27 -17.43 19.38
N ALA A 46 2.23 -16.97 20.10
CA ALA A 46 2.31 -15.73 20.87
C ALA A 46 3.48 -15.76 21.86
N ARG A 47 3.64 -16.86 22.61
CA ARG A 47 4.76 -17.05 23.55
C ARG A 47 6.12 -17.00 22.85
N ARG A 48 6.27 -17.69 21.71
CA ARG A 48 7.51 -17.68 20.92
C ARG A 48 7.87 -16.29 20.43
N VAL A 49 6.88 -15.48 20.02
CA VAL A 49 7.11 -14.09 19.60
C VAL A 49 7.64 -13.26 20.79
N LEU A 50 7.05 -13.41 21.97
CA LEU A 50 7.51 -12.67 23.16
C LEU A 50 8.93 -13.05 23.57
N GLU A 51 9.29 -14.33 23.48
CA GLU A 51 10.65 -14.83 23.73
C GLU A 51 11.65 -14.30 22.71
N ARG A 52 11.30 -14.36 21.42
CA ARG A 52 12.16 -13.93 20.32
C ARG A 52 12.59 -12.46 20.43
N TYR A 53 11.75 -11.61 21.00
CA TYR A 53 12.00 -10.18 21.14
C TYR A 53 12.34 -9.75 22.58
N ASP A 54 12.63 -10.71 23.48
CA ASP A 54 12.96 -10.46 24.89
C ASP A 54 11.94 -9.54 25.59
N LEU A 55 10.65 -9.86 25.42
CA LEU A 55 9.53 -9.04 25.91
C LEU A 55 8.84 -9.59 27.16
N LEU A 56 9.15 -10.83 27.56
CA LEU A 56 8.46 -11.50 28.67
C LEU A 56 8.48 -10.70 29.98
N ASP A 57 9.65 -10.16 30.33
CA ASP A 57 9.83 -9.39 31.56
C ASP A 57 9.46 -7.90 31.40
N LYS A 58 9.12 -7.47 30.17
CA LYS A 58 8.78 -6.07 29.84
C LYS A 58 7.28 -5.84 29.76
N LEU A 59 6.49 -6.90 29.65
CA LEU A 59 5.04 -6.81 29.51
C LEU A 59 4.32 -6.81 30.87
N PRO A 60 3.11 -6.23 30.94
CA PRO A 60 2.30 -6.27 32.16
C PRO A 60 2.02 -7.71 32.62
N PRO A 61 2.05 -8.01 33.93
CA PRO A 61 1.82 -9.36 34.46
C PRO A 61 0.51 -10.00 34.00
N ALA A 62 -0.53 -9.20 33.78
CA ALA A 62 -1.83 -9.67 33.30
C ALA A 62 -1.76 -10.31 31.90
N VAL A 63 -0.91 -9.78 31.00
CA VAL A 63 -0.72 -10.32 29.64
C VAL A 63 -0.01 -11.66 29.70
N ILE A 64 1.08 -11.74 30.48
CA ILE A 64 1.84 -12.98 30.68
C ILE A 64 0.95 -14.05 31.29
N THR A 65 0.21 -13.70 32.35
CA THR A 65 -0.74 -14.61 32.99
C THR A 65 -1.79 -15.12 32.01
N HIS A 66 -2.34 -14.26 31.14
CA HIS A 66 -3.31 -14.66 30.14
C HIS A 66 -2.75 -15.70 29.16
N ILE A 67 -1.55 -15.45 28.62
CA ILE A 67 -0.88 -16.37 27.69
C ILE A 67 -0.57 -17.70 28.38
N GLU A 68 -0.03 -17.68 29.60
CA GLU A 68 0.28 -18.90 30.35
C GLU A 68 -0.97 -19.73 30.66
N ARG A 69 -2.09 -19.08 30.99
CA ARG A 69 -3.38 -19.76 31.17
C ARG A 69 -3.86 -20.40 29.86
N GLY A 70 -3.67 -19.71 28.74
CA GLY A 70 -3.92 -20.25 27.40
C GLY A 70 -3.06 -21.48 27.09
N LEU A 71 -1.76 -21.42 27.37
CA LEU A 71 -0.82 -22.56 27.21
C LEU A 71 -1.20 -23.77 28.08
N ARG A 72 -1.81 -23.54 29.24
CA ARG A 72 -2.33 -24.60 30.12
C ARG A 72 -3.73 -25.09 29.72
N GLY A 73 -4.33 -24.52 28.67
CA GLY A 73 -5.67 -24.87 28.20
C GLY A 73 -6.81 -24.37 29.09
N GLU A 74 -6.54 -23.45 30.02
CA GLU A 74 -7.57 -22.85 30.88
C GLU A 74 -8.43 -21.82 30.13
N ILE A 75 -7.88 -21.27 29.05
CA ILE A 75 -8.55 -20.32 28.16
C ILE A 75 -8.50 -20.94 26.76
N PRO A 76 -9.64 -21.08 26.06
CA PRO A 76 -9.66 -21.59 24.70
C PRO A 76 -8.80 -20.76 23.76
N GLU A 77 -8.26 -21.43 22.74
CA GLU A 77 -7.63 -20.78 21.60
C GLU A 77 -8.61 -19.89 20.84
N THR A 78 -8.07 -19.06 19.97
CA THR A 78 -8.85 -18.47 18.89
C THR A 78 -9.40 -19.56 17.96
N PRO A 79 -10.62 -19.41 17.42
CA PRO A 79 -11.18 -20.36 16.46
C PRO A 79 -10.31 -20.44 15.20
N ASP A 80 -9.90 -21.66 14.87
CA ASP A 80 -9.17 -22.00 13.65
C ASP A 80 -10.14 -22.34 12.49
N GLU A 81 -9.59 -22.65 11.32
CA GLU A 81 -10.37 -22.99 10.11
C GLU A 81 -11.35 -24.16 10.30
N SER A 82 -11.11 -25.03 11.29
CA SER A 82 -11.96 -26.20 11.55
C SER A 82 -13.19 -25.87 12.42
N SER A 83 -13.24 -24.67 12.99
CA SER A 83 -14.34 -24.25 13.86
C SER A 83 -15.67 -24.13 13.10
N PRO A 84 -16.78 -24.73 13.60
CA PRO A 84 -18.10 -24.66 12.96
C PRO A 84 -18.68 -23.24 12.89
N VAL A 85 -18.06 -22.28 13.60
CA VAL A 85 -18.33 -20.84 13.45
C VAL A 85 -18.20 -20.39 12.00
N PHE A 86 -17.23 -20.93 11.27
CA PHE A 86 -16.94 -20.49 9.92
C PHE A 86 -17.87 -21.10 8.87
N ASP A 87 -18.62 -22.16 9.20
CA ASP A 87 -19.72 -22.67 8.35
C ASP A 87 -20.85 -21.65 8.20
N LYS A 88 -21.00 -20.75 9.18
CA LYS A 88 -22.02 -19.68 9.24
C LYS A 88 -21.45 -18.29 9.00
N THR A 89 -20.17 -18.18 8.65
CA THR A 89 -19.49 -16.89 8.44
C THR A 89 -18.96 -16.79 7.02
N ARG A 90 -19.35 -15.72 6.32
CA ARG A 90 -18.87 -15.43 4.97
C ARG A 90 -18.17 -14.08 4.95
N ASN A 91 -16.93 -14.06 4.48
CA ASN A 91 -16.15 -12.85 4.28
C ASN A 91 -16.04 -12.55 2.78
N LEU A 92 -16.45 -11.35 2.35
CA LEU A 92 -16.40 -10.92 0.95
C LEU A 92 -15.59 -9.64 0.82
N ILE A 93 -14.51 -9.69 0.04
CA ILE A 93 -13.75 -8.50 -0.34
C ILE A 93 -14.52 -7.78 -1.46
N ILE A 94 -15.04 -6.60 -1.15
CA ILE A 94 -15.85 -5.78 -2.07
C ILE A 94 -15.05 -4.64 -2.71
N GLY A 95 -13.88 -4.31 -2.14
CA GLY A 95 -12.92 -3.39 -2.70
C GLY A 95 -11.51 -3.74 -2.24
N ASN A 96 -10.55 -3.60 -3.15
CA ASN A 96 -9.13 -3.87 -2.95
C ASN A 96 -8.34 -3.21 -4.08
N LEU A 97 -7.01 -3.31 -4.01
CA LEU A 97 -6.11 -2.77 -5.03
C LEU A 97 -6.34 -3.39 -6.41
N HIS A 98 -6.57 -4.70 -6.48
CA HIS A 98 -6.83 -5.40 -7.74
C HIS A 98 -7.99 -4.76 -8.52
N ARG A 99 -9.10 -4.46 -7.83
CA ARG A 99 -10.25 -3.78 -8.45
C ARG A 99 -9.90 -2.38 -8.96
N ALA A 100 -9.06 -1.63 -8.23
CA ALA A 100 -8.63 -0.30 -8.66
C ALA A 100 -7.71 -0.36 -9.90
N ILE A 101 -6.77 -1.32 -9.94
CA ILE A 101 -5.93 -1.60 -11.10
C ILE A 101 -6.78 -2.00 -12.31
N LYS A 102 -7.76 -2.90 -12.13
CA LYS A 102 -8.65 -3.34 -13.20
C LYS A 102 -9.50 -2.19 -13.75
N ALA A 103 -10.02 -1.33 -12.88
CA ALA A 103 -10.75 -0.15 -13.32
C ALA A 103 -9.88 0.82 -14.14
N ALA A 104 -8.61 1.00 -13.76
CA ALA A 104 -7.65 1.80 -14.53
C ALA A 104 -7.33 1.15 -15.89
N GLU A 105 -7.15 -0.18 -15.93
CA GLU A 105 -6.92 -0.96 -17.15
C GLU A 105 -8.11 -0.84 -18.12
N GLU A 106 -9.32 -1.12 -17.65
CA GLU A 106 -10.55 -1.03 -18.44
C GLU A 106 -10.73 0.39 -19.02
N LYS A 107 -10.45 1.42 -18.21
CA LYS A 107 -10.54 2.81 -18.67
C LYS A 107 -9.52 3.12 -19.76
N ALA A 108 -8.27 2.68 -19.61
CA ALA A 108 -7.22 2.89 -20.61
C ALA A 108 -7.53 2.15 -21.92
N GLN A 109 -8.02 0.92 -21.86
CA GLN A 109 -8.46 0.16 -23.04
C GLN A 109 -9.63 0.85 -23.75
N ALA A 110 -10.61 1.35 -23.01
CA ALA A 110 -11.73 2.10 -23.58
C ALA A 110 -11.31 3.41 -24.26
N LEU A 111 -10.17 3.99 -23.86
CA LEU A 111 -9.55 5.15 -24.51
C LEU A 111 -8.66 4.78 -25.71
N GLY A 112 -8.54 3.48 -26.04
CA GLY A 112 -7.80 2.99 -27.21
C GLY A 112 -6.33 2.67 -26.94
N PHE A 113 -5.88 2.66 -25.69
CA PHE A 113 -4.50 2.30 -25.34
C PHE A 113 -4.34 0.79 -25.18
N ARG A 114 -3.19 0.27 -25.62
CA ARG A 114 -2.73 -1.04 -25.19
C ARG A 114 -2.34 -0.96 -23.71
N THR A 115 -2.80 -1.89 -22.89
CA THR A 115 -2.48 -1.92 -21.46
C THR A 115 -1.53 -3.04 -21.09
N GLU A 116 -0.78 -2.83 -20.01
CA GLU A 116 0.02 -3.87 -19.35
C GLU A 116 0.00 -3.62 -17.85
N ILE A 117 -0.40 -4.63 -17.06
CA ILE A 117 -0.22 -4.62 -15.61
C ILE A 117 1.19 -5.14 -15.32
N ILE A 118 2.07 -4.27 -14.82
CA ILE A 118 3.45 -4.62 -14.46
C ILE A 118 3.46 -5.50 -13.20
N THR A 119 2.76 -5.06 -12.16
CA THR A 119 2.64 -5.78 -10.88
C THR A 119 1.48 -5.24 -10.06
N GLU A 120 0.85 -6.09 -9.26
CA GLU A 120 -0.17 -5.72 -8.26
C GLU A 120 0.37 -5.81 -6.83
N THR A 121 1.68 -6.05 -6.69
CA THR A 121 2.37 -6.25 -5.41
C THR A 121 3.62 -5.41 -5.30
N LEU A 122 3.60 -4.20 -5.85
CA LEU A 122 4.73 -3.28 -5.75
C LEU A 122 5.06 -3.00 -4.28
N GLN A 123 6.30 -3.28 -3.88
CA GLN A 123 6.78 -3.09 -2.51
C GLN A 123 8.25 -2.69 -2.54
N GLY A 124 8.75 -2.26 -1.38
CA GLY A 124 10.15 -1.87 -1.18
C GLY A 124 10.34 -0.36 -1.17
N GLU A 125 11.56 0.08 -1.41
CA GLU A 125 11.92 1.50 -1.40
C GLU A 125 11.37 2.22 -2.63
N ALA A 126 10.69 3.35 -2.42
CA ALA A 126 10.01 4.13 -3.47
C ALA A 126 10.95 4.50 -4.63
N THR A 127 12.20 4.84 -4.32
CA THR A 127 13.22 5.19 -5.33
C THR A 127 13.68 4.02 -6.18
N GLU A 128 13.71 2.79 -5.62
CA GLU A 128 14.07 1.59 -6.39
C GLU A 128 12.90 1.12 -7.26
N ALA A 129 11.67 1.23 -6.74
CA ALA A 129 10.46 1.01 -7.52
C ALA A 129 10.38 1.96 -8.73
N ALA A 130 10.72 3.24 -8.52
CA ALA A 130 10.76 4.24 -9.59
C ALA A 130 11.72 3.86 -10.72
N LYS A 131 12.93 3.38 -10.41
CA LYS A 131 13.92 2.94 -11.40
C LYS A 131 13.42 1.78 -12.25
N MET A 132 12.86 0.76 -11.59
CA MET A 132 12.28 -0.40 -12.27
C MET A 132 11.15 0.02 -13.22
N LEU A 133 10.23 0.87 -12.75
CA LEU A 133 9.12 1.37 -13.55
C LEU A 133 9.60 2.25 -14.73
N ALA A 134 10.57 3.12 -14.50
CA ALA A 134 11.15 3.98 -15.54
C ALA A 134 11.85 3.16 -16.63
N GLN A 135 12.61 2.13 -16.24
CA GLN A 135 13.21 1.21 -17.20
C GLN A 135 12.14 0.52 -18.06
N ARG A 136 11.08 -0.01 -17.42
CA ARG A 136 9.98 -0.66 -18.15
C ARG A 136 9.29 0.30 -19.13
N ALA A 137 9.10 1.56 -18.72
CA ALA A 137 8.52 2.59 -19.57
C ALA A 137 9.39 2.89 -20.81
N LYS A 138 10.71 3.05 -20.63
CA LYS A 138 11.66 3.30 -21.72
C LYS A 138 11.73 2.16 -22.75
N GLU A 139 11.51 0.92 -22.33
CA GLU A 139 11.54 -0.27 -23.20
C GLU A 139 10.19 -0.51 -23.91
N THR A 140 9.13 0.19 -23.52
CA THR A 140 7.78 0.01 -24.04
C THR A 140 7.56 0.82 -25.31
N LYS A 141 6.94 0.21 -26.34
CA LYS A 141 6.52 0.92 -27.56
C LYS A 141 5.11 1.51 -27.39
N GLY A 142 4.99 2.83 -27.53
CA GLY A 142 3.71 3.54 -27.47
C GLY A 142 2.82 3.33 -28.72
N PRO A 143 1.53 3.73 -28.65
CA PRO A 143 0.84 4.24 -27.46
C PRO A 143 0.44 3.10 -26.51
N ALA A 144 0.81 3.20 -25.23
CA ALA A 144 0.53 2.19 -24.21
C ALA A 144 0.36 2.80 -22.82
N VAL A 145 -0.40 2.12 -21.96
CA VAL A 145 -0.53 2.44 -20.54
C VAL A 145 -0.02 1.26 -19.71
N LEU A 146 0.98 1.52 -18.88
CA LEU A 146 1.49 0.57 -17.91
C LEU A 146 0.89 0.88 -16.55
N ILE A 147 0.48 -0.14 -15.82
CA ILE A 147 -0.18 0.01 -14.53
C ILE A 147 0.55 -0.85 -13.51
N SER A 148 0.85 -0.26 -12.36
CA SER A 148 1.22 -1.03 -11.17
C SER A 148 0.44 -0.56 -9.97
N GLY A 149 0.42 -1.38 -8.93
CA GLY A 149 -0.04 -0.97 -7.63
C GLY A 149 0.63 -1.76 -6.52
N GLY A 150 0.52 -1.23 -5.31
CA GLY A 150 1.07 -1.84 -4.12
C GLY A 150 1.26 -0.78 -3.04
N GLU A 151 2.27 -0.96 -2.20
CA GLU A 151 2.57 -0.08 -1.08
C GLU A 151 4.09 0.02 -0.95
N THR A 152 4.65 1.15 -1.39
CA THR A 152 6.09 1.40 -1.24
C THR A 152 6.40 2.03 0.12
N THR A 153 7.67 2.12 0.45
CA THR A 153 8.15 2.74 1.69
C THR A 153 9.25 3.73 1.38
N VAL A 154 9.44 4.68 2.28
CA VAL A 154 10.52 5.67 2.22
C VAL A 154 11.40 5.51 3.44
N THR A 155 12.68 5.26 3.23
CA THR A 155 13.67 5.40 4.29
C THR A 155 13.99 6.88 4.51
N VAL A 156 13.34 7.48 5.50
CA VAL A 156 13.54 8.91 5.83
C VAL A 156 14.96 9.14 6.36
N ARG A 157 15.72 9.96 5.63
CA ARG A 157 17.11 10.36 5.96
C ARG A 157 17.27 11.87 6.12
N GLY A 158 16.46 12.64 5.39
CA GLY A 158 16.45 14.10 5.46
C GLY A 158 15.42 14.65 6.44
N SER A 159 15.25 15.97 6.40
CA SER A 159 14.25 16.70 7.20
C SER A 159 13.16 17.32 6.34
N GLY A 160 13.04 16.87 5.08
CA GLY A 160 12.05 17.34 4.13
C GLY A 160 10.64 16.90 4.45
N LYS A 161 9.71 17.38 3.62
CA LYS A 161 8.31 16.96 3.61
C LYS A 161 8.04 16.21 2.31
N GLY A 162 7.36 15.08 2.40
CA GLY A 162 7.07 14.24 1.25
C GLY A 162 6.26 13.01 1.63
N GLY A 163 6.13 12.11 0.69
CA GLY A 163 5.49 10.81 0.85
C GLY A 163 6.01 9.85 -0.21
N ARG A 164 5.64 8.57 -0.08
CA ARG A 164 6.16 7.49 -0.93
C ARG A 164 5.78 7.66 -2.40
N ASN A 165 4.57 8.16 -2.70
CA ASN A 165 4.12 8.34 -4.07
C ASN A 165 4.83 9.52 -4.75
N MET A 166 5.00 10.63 -4.05
CA MET A 166 5.79 11.77 -4.50
C MET A 166 7.28 11.41 -4.61
N GLU A 167 7.84 10.67 -3.65
CA GLU A 167 9.23 10.23 -3.73
C GLU A 167 9.48 9.31 -4.94
N LEU A 168 8.56 8.37 -5.19
CA LEU A 168 8.57 7.54 -6.40
C LEU A 168 8.47 8.41 -7.66
N ALA A 169 7.53 9.36 -7.72
CA ALA A 169 7.35 10.24 -8.87
C ALA A 169 8.60 11.09 -9.14
N LEU A 170 9.25 11.64 -8.12
CA LEU A 170 10.46 12.46 -8.27
C LEU A 170 11.63 11.62 -8.77
N ALA A 171 11.85 10.45 -8.17
CA ALA A 171 12.87 9.51 -8.63
C ALA A 171 12.60 9.05 -10.08
N PHE A 172 11.34 8.80 -10.43
CA PHE A 172 10.96 8.41 -11.79
C PHE A 172 11.24 9.54 -12.79
N ALA A 173 10.89 10.78 -12.45
CA ALA A 173 11.15 11.96 -13.27
C ALA A 173 12.64 12.17 -13.55
N ILE A 174 13.50 11.92 -12.57
CA ILE A 174 14.96 11.93 -12.72
C ILE A 174 15.39 10.85 -13.71
N GLU A 175 14.87 9.63 -13.55
CA GLU A 175 15.22 8.51 -14.44
C GLU A 175 14.81 8.76 -15.89
N ILE A 176 13.62 9.30 -16.14
CA ILE A 176 13.12 9.55 -17.50
C ILE A 176 13.57 10.90 -18.08
N GLU A 177 14.46 11.64 -17.40
CA GLU A 177 14.96 12.92 -17.89
C GLU A 177 15.48 12.76 -19.33
N ALA A 178 14.97 13.59 -20.25
CA ALA A 178 15.21 13.55 -21.69
C ALA A 178 14.62 12.37 -22.51
N THR A 179 13.88 11.44 -21.90
CA THR A 179 13.13 10.41 -22.65
C THR A 179 11.69 10.86 -22.90
N LYS A 180 11.46 11.53 -24.04
CA LYS A 180 10.16 12.10 -24.39
C LYS A 180 9.04 11.06 -24.49
N GLY A 181 7.81 11.52 -24.25
CA GLY A 181 6.60 10.72 -24.44
C GLY A 181 6.24 9.82 -23.27
N ILE A 182 6.88 10.00 -22.10
CA ILE A 182 6.57 9.26 -20.88
C ILE A 182 6.00 10.21 -19.83
N THR A 183 4.86 9.81 -19.25
CA THR A 183 4.19 10.49 -18.14
C THR A 183 3.82 9.46 -17.08
N LEU A 184 4.00 9.80 -15.80
CA LEU A 184 3.62 8.97 -14.66
C LEU A 184 2.69 9.76 -13.74
N LEU A 185 1.57 9.14 -13.36
CA LEU A 185 0.85 9.46 -12.12
C LEU A 185 1.21 8.40 -11.07
N SER A 186 1.68 8.84 -9.90
CA SER A 186 1.81 7.98 -8.71
C SER A 186 0.96 8.59 -7.61
N ALA A 187 -0.01 7.84 -7.06
CA ALA A 187 -0.94 8.36 -6.07
C ALA A 187 -1.48 7.31 -5.09
N GLY A 188 -1.63 7.73 -3.83
CA GLY A 188 -2.37 7.00 -2.79
C GLY A 188 -3.87 7.12 -3.01
N THR A 189 -4.58 6.00 -2.93
CA THR A 189 -6.03 5.96 -3.20
C THR A 189 -6.87 6.58 -2.09
N ASP A 190 -6.30 6.85 -0.91
CA ASP A 190 -6.91 7.59 0.18
C ASP A 190 -6.93 9.12 0.00
N GLY A 191 -6.18 9.59 -1.00
CA GLY A 191 -6.03 11.00 -1.31
C GLY A 191 -4.92 11.70 -0.52
N THR A 192 -4.07 10.94 0.17
CA THR A 192 -2.96 11.46 0.97
C THR A 192 -1.67 10.68 0.73
N ASP A 193 -0.54 11.38 0.74
CA ASP A 193 0.79 10.80 0.60
C ASP A 193 1.73 11.42 1.64
N GLY A 194 2.15 10.60 2.61
CA GLY A 194 2.87 11.07 3.78
C GLY A 194 2.08 12.10 4.61
N PRO A 195 2.74 12.91 5.44
CA PRO A 195 2.11 13.97 6.23
C PRO A 195 1.78 15.22 5.38
N THR A 196 1.09 15.05 4.25
CA THR A 196 0.81 16.11 3.27
C THR A 196 -0.67 16.16 2.85
N ASP A 197 -1.04 17.19 2.07
CA ASP A 197 -2.38 17.36 1.48
C ASP A 197 -2.47 16.84 0.03
N ALA A 198 -1.37 16.30 -0.51
CA ALA A 198 -1.33 15.70 -1.84
C ALA A 198 -1.53 14.19 -1.73
N ALA A 199 -2.18 13.60 -2.74
CA ALA A 199 -2.26 12.15 -2.91
C ALA A 199 -0.99 11.58 -3.56
N GLY A 200 -0.17 12.43 -4.18
CA GLY A 200 1.02 12.04 -4.92
C GLY A 200 1.43 13.13 -5.91
N ALA A 201 1.95 12.73 -7.07
CA ALA A 201 2.37 13.67 -8.12
C ALA A 201 2.19 13.11 -9.54
N LEU A 202 2.02 14.03 -10.49
CA LEU A 202 1.97 13.78 -11.93
C LEU A 202 3.22 14.36 -12.58
N VAL A 203 4.06 13.51 -13.15
CA VAL A 203 5.36 13.89 -13.72
C VAL A 203 5.49 13.44 -15.16
N ASP A 204 6.36 14.11 -15.91
CA ASP A 204 6.71 13.78 -17.28
C ASP A 204 8.22 13.92 -17.51
N SER A 205 8.67 13.56 -18.72
CA SER A 205 10.08 13.64 -19.12
C SER A 205 10.71 15.05 -19.10
N GLU A 206 9.90 16.09 -18.94
CA GLU A 206 10.33 17.49 -18.92
C GLU A 206 10.32 18.09 -17.49
N THR A 207 9.81 17.35 -16.51
CA THR A 207 9.67 17.78 -15.10
C THR A 207 11.00 18.28 -14.52
N CYS A 208 12.06 17.48 -14.61
CA CYS A 208 13.38 17.86 -14.13
C CYS A 208 13.96 19.06 -14.90
N LEU A 209 13.74 19.14 -16.21
CA LEU A 209 14.19 20.27 -17.04
C LEU A 209 13.48 21.58 -16.65
N ARG A 210 12.18 21.52 -16.33
CA ARG A 210 11.41 22.67 -15.81
C ARG A 210 11.94 23.10 -14.45
N ALA A 211 12.14 22.16 -13.54
CA ALA A 211 12.65 22.43 -12.20
C ALA A 211 14.04 23.09 -12.23
N ARG A 212 14.96 22.59 -13.06
CA ARG A 212 16.30 23.17 -13.20
C ARG A 212 16.28 24.61 -13.75
N LYS A 213 15.32 24.96 -14.62
CA LYS A 213 15.11 26.36 -15.07
C LYS A 213 14.60 27.29 -13.96
N MET A 214 14.09 26.72 -12.87
CA MET A 214 13.66 27.42 -11.66
C MET A 214 14.74 27.39 -10.57
N ASP A 215 15.98 27.03 -10.91
CA ASP A 215 17.10 26.84 -9.99
C ASP A 215 16.84 25.79 -8.89
N LEU A 216 16.01 24.79 -9.18
CA LEU A 216 15.77 23.64 -8.30
C LEU A 216 16.66 22.46 -8.70
N ASP A 217 17.23 21.76 -7.71
CA ASP A 217 18.02 20.53 -7.87
C ASP A 217 17.14 19.31 -7.47
N PRO A 218 16.55 18.57 -8.43
CA PRO A 218 15.72 17.40 -8.15
C PRO A 218 16.40 16.38 -7.25
N GLU A 219 17.69 16.10 -7.48
CA GLU A 219 18.46 15.14 -6.72
C GLU A 219 18.69 15.59 -5.27
N HIS A 220 18.81 16.90 -5.02
CA HIS A 220 18.86 17.45 -3.67
C HIS A 220 17.54 17.24 -2.92
N TYR A 221 16.40 17.59 -3.53
CA TYR A 221 15.09 17.39 -2.92
C TYR A 221 14.82 15.91 -2.62
N LEU A 222 15.20 15.02 -3.54
CA LEU A 222 15.07 13.58 -3.35
C LEU A 222 15.91 13.09 -2.16
N ARG A 223 17.20 13.45 -2.10
CA ARG A 223 18.09 13.06 -0.98
C ARG A 223 17.63 13.57 0.38
N ASN A 224 16.92 14.71 0.40
CA ASN A 224 16.40 15.31 1.63
C ASN A 224 14.99 14.84 2.00
N ASN A 225 14.40 13.89 1.26
CA ASN A 225 13.00 13.47 1.39
C ASN A 225 12.01 14.64 1.34
N ASP A 226 12.27 15.61 0.44
CA ASP A 226 11.52 16.87 0.34
C ASP A 226 10.68 16.99 -0.95
N SER A 227 10.17 15.85 -1.44
CA SER A 227 9.44 15.75 -2.70
C SER A 227 8.17 16.62 -2.74
N TYR A 228 7.52 16.86 -1.59
CA TYR A 228 6.34 17.74 -1.53
C TYR A 228 6.69 19.18 -1.90
N ASN A 229 7.75 19.74 -1.30
CA ASN A 229 8.15 21.11 -1.58
C ASN A 229 8.71 21.28 -2.99
N PHE A 230 9.34 20.25 -3.55
CA PHE A 230 9.71 20.20 -4.96
C PHE A 230 8.47 20.36 -5.84
N PHE A 231 7.49 19.46 -5.71
CA PHE A 231 6.30 19.47 -6.57
C PHE A 231 5.36 20.65 -6.33
N ARG A 232 5.36 21.20 -5.11
CA ARG A 232 4.65 22.45 -4.83
C ARG A 232 5.20 23.61 -5.65
N GLN A 233 6.52 23.66 -5.85
CA GLN A 233 7.17 24.70 -6.63
C GLN A 233 6.99 24.47 -8.13
N THR A 234 7.07 23.21 -8.60
CA THR A 234 6.90 22.90 -10.03
C THR A 234 5.44 22.83 -10.48
N GLY A 235 4.48 22.76 -9.55
CA GLY A 235 3.04 22.71 -9.85
C GLY A 235 2.52 21.32 -10.23
N GLU A 236 3.20 20.26 -9.79
CA GLU A 236 2.96 18.87 -10.22
C GLU A 236 2.37 17.98 -9.11
N LEU A 237 1.99 18.59 -7.98
CA LEU A 237 1.24 17.90 -6.92
C LEU A 237 -0.11 17.41 -7.46
N PHE A 238 -0.43 16.15 -7.19
CA PHE A 238 -1.74 15.59 -7.45
C PHE A 238 -2.59 15.67 -6.19
N ILE A 239 -3.51 16.63 -6.13
CA ILE A 239 -4.36 16.90 -4.95
C ILE A 239 -5.80 16.50 -5.28
N THR A 240 -6.27 15.43 -4.64
CA THR A 240 -7.65 14.95 -4.76
C THR A 240 -8.54 15.43 -3.60
N GLY A 241 -7.93 15.77 -2.46
CA GLY A 241 -8.60 15.76 -1.17
C GLY A 241 -8.89 14.32 -0.70
N PRO A 242 -9.51 14.15 0.49
CA PRO A 242 -9.84 12.83 1.02
C PRO A 242 -10.85 12.12 0.12
N THR A 243 -10.53 10.90 -0.32
CA THR A 243 -11.38 10.13 -1.23
C THR A 243 -12.47 9.34 -0.48
N GLY A 244 -12.27 9.10 0.81
CA GLY A 244 -13.16 8.29 1.65
C GLY A 244 -12.99 6.77 1.47
N THR A 245 -11.93 6.33 0.80
CA THR A 245 -11.56 4.92 0.63
C THR A 245 -10.05 4.75 0.84
N ASN A 246 -9.55 3.52 1.01
CA ASN A 246 -8.12 3.23 0.92
C ASN A 246 -7.94 1.80 0.42
N VAL A 247 -7.22 1.66 -0.70
CA VAL A 247 -6.82 0.38 -1.29
C VAL A 247 -5.35 0.45 -1.75
N MET A 248 -4.50 1.15 -0.99
CA MET A 248 -3.07 1.37 -1.23
C MET A 248 -2.78 2.32 -2.41
N ASP A 249 -1.65 2.16 -3.10
CA ASP A 249 -1.17 3.07 -4.15
C ASP A 249 -1.39 2.56 -5.57
N LEU A 250 -1.52 3.50 -6.52
CA LEU A 250 -1.55 3.24 -7.96
C LEU A 250 -0.46 4.05 -8.68
N GLN A 251 0.22 3.39 -9.62
CA GLN A 251 1.09 4.03 -10.59
C GLN A 251 0.56 3.77 -12.00
N ILE A 252 0.29 4.84 -12.74
CA ILE A 252 -0.21 4.80 -14.12
C ILE A 252 0.80 5.53 -14.99
N ILE A 253 1.42 4.80 -15.91
CA ILE A 253 2.44 5.32 -16.82
C ILE A 253 1.87 5.33 -18.23
N LEU A 254 1.80 6.51 -18.83
CA LEU A 254 1.48 6.69 -20.24
C LEU A 254 2.78 6.75 -21.05
N VAL A 255 2.88 5.90 -22.06
CA VAL A 255 3.95 5.91 -23.07
C VAL A 255 3.32 6.24 -24.43
N GLN A 256 3.73 7.34 -25.04
CA GLN A 256 3.19 7.86 -26.31
C GLN A 256 3.84 7.23 -27.54
#